data_AF-A0A6G0VJ17-F1
#
_entry.id   AF-A0A6G0VJ17-F1
#
_cell.length_a   1.000
_cell.length_b   1.000
_cell.length_c   1.000
_cell.angle_alpha   90.00
_cell.angle_beta   90.00
_cell.angle_gamma   90.00
#
_symmetry.space_group_name_H-M   'P 1'
#
loop_
_entity.id
_entity.type
_entity.pdbx_description
1 polymer ?
#
loop_
_entity_poly.entity_id
_entity_poly.type
_entity_poly.pdbx_seq_one_letter_code
_entity_poly.pdbx_strand_id
1 'polypeptide(L)'
;GKKSYLGITAHWINTTTLVREGASLACTVIKGRHTFDLIAKEIYNINIKYKIQNKVTSTTTDNGSNFVKAFRVFGIDKNYEENLFDEDQNMDEEIELIDLTGVIENTEGGAENEFANEVSLSAHRRCVSHTLNLVATNDVEKWFNENERKADVLQLKKLYRKLFAKLTKLWSKQNQSTIVAEKIHEVLNMYLRVPNKTRWNSTYDALLQLKKIINGPSGLEKLNQVMDFNTLPRILNEEAVFINEFCDIFGPVAESLDFLQGEKAMYMGYLLPTLHALEKKIKSRQCKPMIHCTLLLEAVLRSIKKRFDHIWMEKELVIAACLIPRFKLHWLEGNDKLNAELFLKNEFSCSESEITDEPSDSDSDSNKDFFCLPTKSYSNKIVTSDQELLNFLNNKNIDLKSLFAFPKVLSKFIQFNTGLPSSAPVERLFSTGGNVMTSKRHRLGDDMFENLILLKQNKMF
;
A
#
# COMPACT_ATOMS: atom_id res chain seq x y z
N GLY A 1 -10.99 14.72 -18.43
CA GLY A 1 -11.15 13.90 -19.65
C GLY A 1 -12.27 12.91 -19.39
N LYS A 2 -13.22 12.77 -20.31
CA LYS A 2 -14.46 11.98 -20.14
C LYS A 2 -14.28 10.45 -20.32
N LYS A 3 -13.05 9.93 -20.18
CA LYS A 3 -12.73 8.52 -20.42
C LYS A 3 -12.11 7.92 -19.17
N SER A 4 -12.53 6.72 -18.82
CA SER A 4 -11.95 5.93 -17.74
C SER A 4 -11.21 4.73 -18.32
N TYR A 5 -10.13 4.35 -17.65
CA TYR A 5 -9.19 3.35 -18.14
C TYR A 5 -9.03 2.24 -17.11
N LEU A 6 -8.94 1.00 -17.60
CA LEU A 6 -8.51 -0.16 -16.82
C LEU A 6 -7.07 -0.48 -17.17
N GLY A 7 -6.20 -0.34 -16.18
CA GLY A 7 -4.79 -0.68 -16.28
C GLY A 7 -4.54 -2.06 -15.68
N ILE A 8 -3.85 -2.93 -16.41
CA ILE A 8 -3.45 -4.27 -15.91
C ILE A 8 -1.95 -4.46 -16.16
N THR A 9 -1.25 -4.90 -15.11
CA THR A 9 0.16 -5.31 -15.17
C THR A 9 0.30 -6.72 -14.61
N ALA A 10 1.04 -7.59 -15.30
CA ALA A 10 1.45 -8.89 -14.81
C ALA A 10 2.84 -8.82 -14.18
N HIS A 11 3.06 -9.60 -13.12
CA HIS A 11 4.32 -9.69 -12.39
C HIS A 11 4.62 -11.14 -12.05
N TRP A 12 5.89 -11.53 -12.14
CA TRP A 12 6.34 -12.87 -11.79
C TRP A 12 7.74 -12.82 -11.20
N ILE A 13 8.18 -13.93 -10.60
CA ILE A 13 9.55 -14.08 -10.09
C ILE A 13 10.33 -14.93 -11.07
N ASN A 14 11.47 -14.43 -11.54
CA ASN A 14 12.40 -15.22 -12.35
C ASN A 14 13.04 -16.30 -11.47
N THR A 15 12.84 -17.57 -11.79
CA THR A 15 13.26 -18.70 -10.95
C THR A 15 14.78 -18.89 -10.90
N THR A 16 15.55 -18.28 -11.80
CA THR A 16 17.01 -18.38 -11.85
C THR A 16 17.70 -17.21 -11.13
N THR A 17 17.08 -16.03 -11.10
CA THR A 17 17.68 -14.83 -10.48
C THR A 17 16.98 -14.42 -9.18
N LEU A 18 15.77 -14.94 -8.95
CA LEU A 18 14.79 -14.52 -7.93
C LEU A 18 14.34 -13.07 -8.08
N VAL A 19 14.72 -12.38 -9.16
CA VAL A 19 14.31 -11.00 -9.40
C VAL A 19 12.86 -10.98 -9.87
N ARG A 20 12.11 -9.98 -9.40
CA ARG A 20 10.77 -9.70 -9.89
C ARG A 20 10.85 -9.07 -11.28
N GLU A 21 10.14 -9.68 -12.21
CA GLU A 21 9.91 -9.18 -13.56
C GLU A 21 8.43 -8.79 -13.70
N GLY A 22 8.13 -7.92 -14.66
CA GLY A 22 6.79 -7.46 -14.90
C GLY A 22 6.57 -6.99 -16.33
N ALA A 23 5.30 -6.92 -16.71
CA ALA A 23 4.86 -6.40 -17.99
C ALA A 23 3.50 -5.72 -17.85
N SER A 24 3.34 -4.57 -18.49
CA SER A 24 2.03 -3.96 -18.70
C SER A 24 1.30 -4.71 -19.79
N LEU A 25 0.09 -5.16 -19.47
CA LEU A 25 -0.76 -5.96 -20.35
C LEU A 25 -1.85 -5.12 -21.00
N ALA A 26 -2.42 -4.17 -20.27
CA ALA A 26 -3.52 -3.36 -20.78
C ALA A 26 -3.56 -1.97 -20.15
N CYS A 27 -4.03 -1.00 -20.93
CA CYS A 27 -4.48 0.31 -20.48
C CYS A 27 -5.70 0.67 -21.35
N THR A 28 -6.75 -0.13 -21.21
CA THR A 28 -7.93 -0.12 -22.10
C THR A 28 -8.99 0.85 -21.60
N VAL A 29 -9.76 1.44 -22.52
CA VAL A 29 -10.89 2.31 -22.19
C VAL A 29 -12.10 1.47 -21.81
N ILE A 30 -12.65 1.67 -20.60
CA ILE A 30 -13.96 1.14 -20.25
C ILE A 30 -15.02 2.18 -20.59
N LYS A 31 -15.94 1.81 -21.49
CA LYS A 31 -17.09 2.63 -21.88
C LYS A 31 -18.30 2.30 -20.99
N GLY A 32 -19.16 3.30 -20.75
CA GLY A 32 -20.36 3.12 -19.92
C GLY A 32 -20.05 3.03 -18.43
N ARG A 33 -20.99 2.45 -17.67
CA ARG A 33 -20.86 2.24 -16.22
C ARG A 33 -19.83 1.16 -15.93
N HIS A 34 -18.94 1.38 -14.98
CA HIS A 34 -17.88 0.43 -14.60
C HIS A 34 -18.40 -0.59 -13.59
N THR A 35 -19.43 -1.34 -13.98
CA THR A 35 -20.03 -2.34 -13.12
C THR A 35 -19.07 -3.50 -12.87
N PHE A 36 -19.26 -4.20 -11.75
CA PHE A 36 -18.37 -5.28 -11.31
C PHE A 36 -18.29 -6.44 -12.31
N ASP A 37 -19.38 -6.76 -13.00
CA ASP A 37 -19.48 -7.77 -14.06
C ASP A 37 -18.69 -7.39 -15.31
N LEU A 38 -18.77 -6.12 -15.75
CA LEU A 38 -17.98 -5.61 -16.86
C LEU A 38 -16.48 -5.64 -16.54
N ILE A 39 -16.09 -5.22 -15.33
CA ILE A 39 -14.71 -5.28 -14.87
C ILE A 39 -14.20 -6.72 -14.86
N ALA A 40 -14.97 -7.67 -14.31
CA ALA A 40 -14.59 -9.08 -14.27
C ALA A 40 -14.38 -9.64 -15.68
N LYS A 41 -15.30 -9.35 -16.59
CA LYS A 41 -15.22 -9.77 -18.00
C LYS A 41 -13.96 -9.22 -18.69
N GLU A 42 -13.65 -7.93 -18.50
CA GLU A 42 -12.47 -7.32 -19.09
C GLU A 42 -11.16 -7.91 -18.54
N ILE A 43 -11.07 -8.13 -17.21
CA ILE A 43 -9.89 -8.79 -16.61
C ILE A 43 -9.70 -10.19 -17.20
N TYR A 44 -10.79 -10.97 -17.28
CA TYR A 44 -10.75 -12.31 -17.86
C TYR A 44 -10.32 -12.31 -19.33
N ASN A 45 -10.90 -11.42 -20.15
CA ASN A 45 -10.56 -11.28 -21.57
C ASN A 45 -9.07 -10.94 -21.77
N ILE A 46 -8.51 -10.05 -20.94
CA ILE A 46 -7.09 -9.71 -20.97
C ILE A 46 -6.24 -10.94 -20.62
N ASN A 47 -6.61 -11.71 -19.60
CA ASN A 47 -5.90 -12.94 -19.25
C ASN A 47 -5.92 -13.98 -20.37
N ILE A 48 -7.06 -14.15 -21.06
CA ILE A 48 -7.18 -15.04 -22.23
C ILE A 48 -6.33 -14.54 -23.40
N LYS A 49 -6.37 -13.23 -23.70
CA LYS A 49 -5.58 -12.59 -24.77
C LYS A 49 -4.08 -12.91 -24.64
N TYR A 50 -3.56 -12.91 -23.42
CA TYR A 50 -2.16 -13.23 -23.13
C TYR A 50 -1.90 -14.71 -22.79
N LYS A 51 -2.93 -15.57 -22.79
CA LYS A 51 -2.85 -17.01 -22.46
C LYS A 51 -2.26 -17.28 -21.06
N ILE A 52 -2.64 -16.46 -20.09
CA ILE A 52 -2.16 -16.53 -18.70
C ILE A 52 -3.24 -16.89 -17.69
N GLN A 53 -4.49 -17.10 -18.11
CA GLN A 53 -5.64 -17.34 -17.24
C GLN A 53 -5.42 -18.44 -16.19
N ASN A 54 -4.69 -19.51 -16.53
CA ASN A 54 -4.39 -20.63 -15.63
C ASN A 54 -3.08 -20.46 -14.85
N LYS A 55 -2.41 -19.31 -15.00
CA LYS A 55 -1.13 -18.99 -14.35
C LYS A 55 -1.25 -17.88 -13.31
N VAL A 56 -2.35 -17.12 -13.32
CA VAL A 56 -2.57 -16.04 -12.36
C VAL A 56 -2.89 -16.64 -11.00
N THR A 57 -1.96 -16.50 -10.06
CA THR A 57 -2.13 -17.00 -8.68
C THR A 57 -2.92 -16.03 -7.81
N SER A 58 -2.80 -14.72 -8.05
CA SER A 58 -3.53 -13.68 -7.32
C SER A 58 -3.60 -12.40 -8.13
N THR A 59 -4.61 -11.57 -7.85
CA THR A 59 -4.77 -10.23 -8.42
C THR A 59 -4.91 -9.20 -7.30
N THR A 60 -4.06 -8.17 -7.35
CA THR A 60 -4.10 -7.05 -6.40
C THR A 60 -4.76 -5.84 -7.05
N THR A 61 -5.87 -5.36 -6.48
CA THR A 61 -6.58 -4.16 -6.97
C THR A 61 -6.55 -3.04 -5.94
N ASP A 62 -6.91 -1.83 -6.36
CA ASP A 62 -7.35 -0.85 -5.37
C ASP A 62 -8.63 -1.34 -4.66
N ASN A 63 -8.97 -0.71 -3.55
CA ASN A 63 -10.13 -1.13 -2.75
C ASN A 63 -11.45 -0.58 -3.32
N GLY A 64 -11.52 -0.31 -4.63
CA GLY A 64 -12.73 0.15 -5.29
C GLY A 64 -13.85 -0.89 -5.15
N SER A 65 -15.05 -0.43 -4.81
CA SER A 65 -16.21 -1.29 -4.52
C SER A 65 -16.54 -2.25 -5.67
N ASN A 66 -16.42 -1.79 -6.91
CA ASN A 66 -16.67 -2.64 -8.08
C ASN A 66 -15.59 -3.71 -8.29
N PHE A 67 -14.32 -3.46 -7.95
CA PHE A 67 -13.29 -4.50 -7.97
C PHE A 67 -13.55 -5.52 -6.87
N VAL A 68 -13.79 -5.07 -5.64
CA VAL A 68 -14.11 -5.95 -4.50
C VAL A 68 -15.30 -6.86 -4.84
N LYS A 69 -16.40 -6.27 -5.34
CA LYS A 69 -17.58 -7.03 -5.75
C LYS A 69 -17.30 -7.98 -6.91
N ALA A 70 -16.46 -7.60 -7.88
CA ALA A 70 -16.09 -8.46 -9.01
C ALA A 70 -15.37 -9.72 -8.54
N PHE A 71 -14.38 -9.57 -7.67
CA PHE A 71 -13.64 -10.71 -7.14
C PHE A 71 -14.45 -11.54 -6.13
N ARG A 72 -15.37 -10.92 -5.38
CA ARG A 72 -16.30 -11.65 -4.52
C ARG A 72 -17.26 -12.56 -5.31
N VAL A 73 -17.73 -12.09 -6.46
CA VAL A 73 -18.70 -12.84 -7.30
C VAL A 73 -18.00 -13.85 -8.21
N PHE A 74 -16.91 -13.46 -8.85
CA PHE A 74 -16.24 -14.24 -9.90
C PHE A 74 -14.90 -14.87 -9.47
N GLY A 75 -14.42 -14.60 -8.27
CA GLY A 75 -13.15 -15.14 -7.75
C GLY A 75 -13.23 -16.60 -7.31
N ILE A 76 -12.10 -17.29 -7.39
CA ILE A 76 -11.95 -18.69 -6.93
C ILE A 76 -12.07 -18.84 -5.40
N ASP A 77 -11.70 -17.81 -4.63
CA ASP A 77 -11.78 -17.83 -3.16
C ASP A 77 -13.09 -17.21 -2.67
N LYS A 78 -14.15 -18.04 -2.62
CA LYS A 78 -15.47 -17.61 -2.13
C LYS A 78 -15.54 -17.40 -0.61
N ASN A 79 -14.49 -17.74 0.13
CA ASN A 79 -14.47 -17.71 1.61
C ASN A 79 -13.91 -16.40 2.21
N TYR A 80 -13.42 -15.46 1.40
CA TYR A 80 -12.60 -14.35 1.91
C TYR A 80 -13.34 -13.10 2.39
N GLU A 81 -14.67 -12.98 2.23
CA GLU A 81 -15.34 -11.67 2.43
C GLU A 81 -16.74 -11.67 3.07
N GLU A 82 -17.09 -12.59 3.97
CA GLU A 82 -18.34 -12.44 4.74
C GLU A 82 -18.26 -11.37 5.85
N ASN A 83 -17.10 -10.76 6.16
CA ASN A 83 -16.94 -9.92 7.36
C ASN A 83 -16.20 -8.56 7.20
N LEU A 84 -16.01 -8.02 5.99
CA LEU A 84 -15.22 -6.78 5.83
C LEU A 84 -16.08 -5.53 5.60
N PHE A 85 -16.48 -4.89 6.70
CA PHE A 85 -16.84 -3.46 6.85
C PHE A 85 -17.37 -2.75 5.59
N ASP A 86 -18.63 -3.01 5.22
CA ASP A 86 -19.40 -2.19 4.27
C ASP A 86 -19.74 -0.78 4.81
N GLU A 87 -19.34 -0.43 6.04
CA GLU A 87 -19.67 0.87 6.67
C GLU A 87 -18.87 2.08 6.14
N ASP A 88 -17.80 1.88 5.37
CA ASP A 88 -17.04 3.00 4.77
C ASP A 88 -17.59 3.40 3.38
N GLN A 89 -18.67 2.77 2.88
CA GLN A 89 -19.20 2.99 1.52
C GLN A 89 -20.23 4.13 1.40
N ASN A 90 -20.70 4.74 2.50
CA ASN A 90 -21.85 5.67 2.48
C ASN A 90 -21.52 7.18 2.48
N MET A 91 -20.33 7.62 2.05
CA MET A 91 -19.99 9.05 2.10
C MET A 91 -19.63 9.72 0.77
N ASP A 92 -19.53 8.97 -0.32
CA ASP A 92 -19.30 9.53 -1.68
C ASP A 92 -20.27 8.95 -2.73
N GLU A 93 -21.46 8.48 -2.32
CA GLU A 93 -22.56 8.32 -3.28
C GLU A 93 -23.10 9.72 -3.64
N GLU A 94 -22.53 10.30 -4.70
CA GLU A 94 -23.32 11.20 -5.54
C GLU A 94 -24.56 10.38 -5.95
N ILE A 95 -25.75 10.78 -5.49
CA ILE A 95 -27.02 10.10 -5.80
C ILE A 95 -27.15 10.05 -7.32
N GLU A 96 -26.73 8.93 -7.92
CA GLU A 96 -26.92 8.68 -9.34
C GLU A 96 -28.41 8.36 -9.49
N LEU A 97 -29.18 9.38 -9.89
CA LEU A 97 -30.57 9.22 -10.31
C LEU A 97 -30.60 8.10 -11.36
N ILE A 98 -31.10 6.93 -10.96
CA ILE A 98 -31.34 5.80 -11.87
C ILE A 98 -32.43 6.27 -12.82
N ASP A 99 -32.04 6.55 -14.07
CA ASP A 99 -32.98 6.66 -15.16
C ASP A 99 -33.59 5.27 -15.41
N LEU A 100 -34.78 5.05 -14.85
CA LEU A 100 -35.57 3.82 -14.94
C LEU A 100 -35.91 3.40 -16.38
N THR A 101 -35.67 4.28 -17.35
CA THR A 101 -35.95 4.02 -18.77
C THR A 101 -35.02 2.95 -19.37
N GLY A 102 -33.80 2.75 -18.84
CA GLY A 102 -32.87 1.73 -19.33
C GLY A 102 -33.09 0.30 -18.80
N VAL A 103 -33.96 0.12 -17.81
CA VAL A 103 -34.21 -1.20 -17.19
C VAL A 103 -35.23 -2.04 -18.00
N ILE A 104 -36.00 -1.41 -18.87
CA ILE A 104 -37.10 -2.07 -19.59
C ILE A 104 -36.64 -2.69 -20.93
N GLU A 105 -35.52 -2.26 -21.51
CA GLU A 105 -35.08 -2.74 -22.84
C GLU A 105 -34.19 -4.01 -22.84
N ASN A 106 -33.74 -4.49 -21.67
CA ASN A 106 -32.86 -5.68 -21.59
C ASN A 106 -33.59 -7.03 -21.49
N THR A 107 -34.86 -7.12 -21.92
CA THR A 107 -35.62 -8.39 -21.88
C THR A 107 -35.59 -9.19 -23.19
N GLU A 108 -34.82 -8.80 -24.20
CA GLU A 108 -34.63 -9.59 -25.42
C GLU A 108 -33.13 -9.81 -25.72
N GLY A 109 -32.58 -10.92 -25.23
CA GLY A 109 -31.19 -11.27 -25.50
C GLY A 109 -30.69 -12.55 -24.82
N GLY A 110 -31.32 -13.69 -25.10
CA GLY A 110 -30.96 -15.02 -24.55
C GLY A 110 -29.58 -15.58 -24.96
N ALA A 111 -28.61 -14.74 -25.34
CA ALA A 111 -27.27 -15.15 -25.75
C ALA A 111 -26.14 -14.67 -24.80
N GLU A 112 -26.39 -13.69 -23.92
CA GLU A 112 -25.34 -13.16 -23.02
C GLU A 112 -25.15 -13.98 -21.73
N ASN A 113 -26.13 -14.81 -21.36
CA ASN A 113 -26.10 -15.60 -20.12
C ASN A 113 -25.20 -16.84 -20.16
N GLU A 114 -24.71 -17.28 -21.32
CA GLU A 114 -23.77 -18.42 -21.39
C GLU A 114 -22.32 -18.00 -21.06
N PHE A 115 -21.90 -16.79 -21.44
CA PHE A 115 -20.54 -16.29 -21.18
C PHE A 115 -20.27 -15.97 -19.70
N ALA A 116 -21.31 -15.57 -18.95
CA ALA A 116 -21.19 -15.24 -17.52
C ALA A 116 -20.81 -16.45 -16.66
N ASN A 117 -21.06 -17.68 -17.14
CA ASN A 117 -20.71 -18.92 -16.43
C ASN A 117 -19.25 -19.37 -16.62
N GLU A 118 -18.48 -18.77 -17.54
CA GLU A 118 -17.05 -19.10 -17.78
C GLU A 118 -16.05 -18.12 -17.15
N VAL A 119 -16.51 -16.96 -16.68
CA VAL A 119 -15.64 -15.94 -16.09
C VAL A 119 -15.22 -16.37 -14.69
N SER A 120 -13.95 -16.75 -14.55
CA SER A 120 -13.32 -17.05 -13.27
C SER A 120 -12.09 -16.17 -13.07
N LEU A 121 -12.03 -15.48 -11.93
CA LEU A 121 -10.93 -14.64 -11.50
C LEU A 121 -10.08 -15.35 -10.45
N SER A 122 -8.80 -15.00 -10.38
CA SER A 122 -7.88 -15.52 -9.36
C SER A 122 -8.26 -15.07 -7.94
N ALA A 123 -7.53 -15.55 -6.94
CA ALA A 123 -7.57 -15.00 -5.58
C ALA A 123 -7.38 -13.48 -5.60
N HIS A 124 -8.09 -12.77 -4.72
CA HIS A 124 -8.08 -11.32 -4.64
C HIS A 124 -7.24 -10.83 -3.47
N ARG A 125 -6.50 -9.75 -3.69
CA ARG A 125 -5.78 -9.03 -2.66
C ARG A 125 -6.10 -7.54 -2.75
N ARG A 126 -6.41 -6.96 -1.60
CA ARG A 126 -6.59 -5.51 -1.44
C ARG A 126 -5.24 -4.81 -1.44
N CYS A 127 -5.14 -3.67 -2.11
CA CYS A 127 -3.90 -2.89 -2.16
C CYS A 127 -3.59 -2.30 -0.78
N VAL A 128 -2.53 -2.79 -0.14
CA VAL A 128 -2.11 -2.34 1.19
C VAL A 128 -1.67 -0.88 1.17
N SER A 129 -1.03 -0.43 0.09
CA SER A 129 -0.66 0.98 -0.04
C SER A 129 -1.87 1.90 -0.11
N HIS A 130 -2.94 1.48 -0.78
CA HIS A 130 -4.19 2.23 -0.77
C HIS A 130 -4.82 2.22 0.63
N THR A 131 -4.83 1.08 1.31
CA THR A 131 -5.31 0.95 2.69
C THR A 131 -4.54 1.85 3.66
N LEU A 132 -3.20 1.93 3.57
CA LEU A 132 -2.37 2.83 4.37
C LEU A 132 -2.61 4.31 4.02
N ASN A 133 -2.89 4.66 2.76
CA ASN A 133 -3.33 6.01 2.40
C ASN A 133 -4.64 6.37 3.13
N LEU A 134 -5.62 5.46 3.14
CA LEU A 134 -6.91 5.68 3.83
C LEU A 134 -6.73 5.88 5.34
N VAL A 135 -5.80 5.16 5.98
CA VAL A 135 -5.42 5.38 7.39
C VAL A 135 -5.05 6.84 7.63
N ALA A 136 -4.29 7.43 6.71
CA ALA A 136 -3.74 8.76 6.88
C ALA A 136 -4.62 9.90 6.34
N THR A 137 -5.70 9.56 5.64
CA THR A 137 -6.70 10.51 5.12
C THR A 137 -8.07 10.27 5.74
N ASN A 138 -8.83 9.34 5.17
CA ASN A 138 -10.26 9.15 5.42
C ASN A 138 -10.53 8.78 6.87
N ASP A 139 -9.70 7.91 7.45
CA ASP A 139 -9.93 7.45 8.82
C ASP A 139 -9.66 8.54 9.86
N VAL A 140 -8.65 9.38 9.64
CA VAL A 140 -8.34 10.51 10.52
C VAL A 140 -9.49 11.52 10.48
N GLU A 141 -10.01 11.82 9.28
CA GLU A 141 -11.15 12.73 9.13
C GLU A 141 -12.44 12.15 9.75
N LYS A 142 -12.71 10.86 9.52
CA LYS A 142 -13.84 10.15 10.12
C LYS A 142 -13.74 10.16 11.65
N TRP A 143 -12.56 9.86 12.19
CA TRP A 143 -12.31 9.90 13.63
C TRP A 143 -12.54 11.30 14.22
N PHE A 144 -12.12 12.37 13.54
CA PHE A 144 -12.39 13.75 13.94
C PHE A 144 -13.89 14.08 13.99
N ASN A 145 -14.68 13.54 13.04
CA ASN A 145 -16.11 13.77 12.98
C ASN A 145 -16.85 12.97 14.07
N GLU A 146 -16.48 11.71 14.28
CA GLU A 146 -17.08 10.85 15.32
C GLU A 146 -16.82 11.37 16.74
N ASN A 147 -15.69 12.04 16.97
CA ASN A 147 -15.27 12.50 18.29
C ASN A 147 -15.43 14.01 18.50
N GLU A 148 -16.10 14.73 17.59
CA GLU A 148 -16.19 16.20 17.59
C GLU A 148 -16.83 16.80 18.86
N ARG A 149 -17.62 16.01 19.59
CA ARG A 149 -18.23 16.43 20.86
C ARG A 149 -17.22 16.65 21.99
N LYS A 150 -16.01 16.10 21.89
CA LYS A 150 -14.95 16.29 22.89
C LYS A 150 -14.19 17.58 22.59
N ALA A 151 -14.04 18.45 23.61
CA ALA A 151 -13.52 19.80 23.42
C ALA A 151 -12.06 19.83 22.93
N ASP A 152 -11.24 18.93 23.45
CA ASP A 152 -9.84 18.69 23.05
C ASP A 152 -9.75 18.22 21.58
N VAL A 153 -10.61 17.30 21.15
CA VAL A 153 -10.68 16.84 19.75
C VAL A 153 -11.10 17.97 18.83
N LEU A 154 -12.09 18.77 19.22
CA LEU A 154 -12.54 19.92 18.43
C LEU A 154 -11.42 20.96 18.28
N GLN A 155 -10.65 21.23 19.34
CA GLN A 155 -9.49 22.12 19.29
C GLN A 155 -8.40 21.59 18.35
N LEU A 156 -8.05 20.30 18.46
CA LEU A 156 -7.10 19.64 17.58
C LEU A 156 -7.54 19.69 16.11
N LYS A 157 -8.82 19.39 15.83
CA LYS A 157 -9.42 19.45 14.49
C LYS A 157 -9.33 20.86 13.90
N LYS A 158 -9.60 21.89 14.70
CA LYS A 158 -9.46 23.30 14.29
C LYS A 158 -8.01 23.65 13.95
N LEU A 159 -7.06 23.25 14.80
CA LEU A 159 -5.63 23.45 14.56
C LEU A 159 -5.19 22.77 13.25
N TYR A 160 -5.53 21.49 13.09
CA TYR A 160 -5.28 20.71 11.88
C TYR A 160 -5.83 21.41 10.62
N ARG A 161 -7.13 21.69 10.58
CA ARG A 161 -7.77 22.30 9.40
C ARG A 161 -7.22 23.69 9.09
N LYS A 162 -6.99 24.52 10.11
CA LYS A 162 -6.43 25.87 9.95
C LYS A 162 -5.02 25.82 9.35
N LEU A 163 -4.16 24.95 9.88
CA LEU A 163 -2.80 24.78 9.38
C LEU A 163 -2.80 24.29 7.93
N PHE A 164 -3.50 23.19 7.64
CA PHE A 164 -3.53 22.62 6.28
C PHE A 164 -4.15 23.59 5.27
N ALA A 165 -5.11 24.43 5.68
CA ALA A 165 -5.63 25.51 4.82
C ALA A 165 -4.57 26.57 4.49
N LYS A 166 -3.73 26.96 5.45
CA LYS A 166 -2.60 27.89 5.21
C LYS A 166 -1.58 27.28 4.24
N LEU A 167 -1.17 26.04 4.49
CA LEU A 167 -0.16 25.35 3.68
C LEU A 167 -0.66 25.09 2.25
N THR A 168 -1.92 24.68 2.09
CA THR A 168 -2.54 24.48 0.77
C THR A 168 -2.53 25.77 -0.05
N LYS A 169 -2.85 26.92 0.58
CA LYS A 169 -2.78 28.22 -0.09
C LYS A 169 -1.35 28.59 -0.49
N LEU A 170 -0.37 28.33 0.38
CA LEU A 170 1.04 28.58 0.09
C LEU A 170 1.54 27.76 -1.11
N TRP A 171 1.32 26.44 -1.09
CA TRP A 171 1.68 25.55 -2.19
C TRP A 171 0.99 25.93 -3.51
N SER A 172 -0.29 26.30 -3.43
CA SER A 172 -1.04 26.78 -4.61
C SER A 172 -0.45 28.06 -5.20
N LYS A 173 -0.07 29.04 -4.35
CA LYS A 173 0.53 30.29 -4.83
C LYS A 173 1.89 30.07 -5.48
N GLN A 174 2.74 29.20 -4.93
CA GLN A 174 4.01 28.84 -5.57
C GLN A 174 3.79 28.26 -6.97
N ASN A 175 2.82 27.36 -7.15
CA ASN A 175 2.55 26.74 -8.44
C ASN A 175 1.91 27.68 -9.47
N GLN A 176 1.28 28.76 -9.03
CA GLN A 176 0.53 29.67 -9.89
C GLN A 176 1.30 30.93 -10.26
N SER A 177 2.39 31.26 -9.55
CA SER A 177 3.14 32.50 -9.75
C SER A 177 4.64 32.27 -9.69
N THR A 178 5.33 32.61 -10.78
CA THR A 178 6.79 32.59 -10.87
C THR A 178 7.43 33.55 -9.87
N ILE A 179 6.85 34.74 -9.69
CA ILE A 179 7.30 35.74 -8.71
C ILE A 179 7.25 35.16 -7.28
N VAL A 180 6.18 34.46 -6.93
CA VAL A 180 6.08 33.79 -5.62
C VAL A 180 7.12 32.69 -5.50
N ALA A 181 7.29 31.87 -6.53
CA ALA A 181 8.27 30.78 -6.53
C ALA A 181 9.72 31.30 -6.39
N GLU A 182 10.06 32.37 -7.11
CA GLU A 182 11.35 33.06 -7.00
C GLU A 182 11.56 33.63 -5.61
N LYS A 183 10.55 34.27 -5.02
CA LYS A 183 10.65 34.80 -3.66
C LYS A 183 10.83 33.71 -2.61
N ILE A 184 10.13 32.59 -2.77
CA ILE A 184 10.32 31.41 -1.93
C ILE A 184 11.75 30.91 -2.02
N HIS A 185 12.28 30.78 -3.24
CA HIS A 185 13.65 30.34 -3.45
C HIS A 185 14.68 31.33 -2.86
N GLU A 186 14.46 32.63 -3.01
CA GLU A 186 15.30 33.69 -2.44
C GLU A 186 15.39 33.59 -0.90
N VAL A 187 14.26 33.41 -0.22
CA VAL A 187 14.20 33.43 1.26
C VAL A 187 14.55 32.08 1.88
N LEU A 188 14.10 30.97 1.28
CA LEU A 188 14.26 29.62 1.83
C LEU A 188 15.42 28.85 1.20
N ASN A 189 16.05 29.38 0.14
CA ASN A 189 17.09 28.72 -0.65
C ASN A 189 16.65 27.36 -1.24
N MET A 190 15.35 27.21 -1.49
CA MET A 190 14.76 26.03 -2.11
C MET A 190 13.30 26.30 -2.53
N TYR A 191 12.79 25.51 -3.47
CA TYR A 191 11.35 25.44 -3.75
C TYR A 191 10.65 24.49 -2.79
N LEU A 192 9.39 24.79 -2.46
CA LEU A 192 8.57 23.90 -1.65
C LEU A 192 8.10 22.71 -2.49
N ARG A 193 8.17 21.52 -1.91
CA ARG A 193 7.47 20.34 -2.42
C ARG A 193 5.97 20.59 -2.30
N VAL A 194 5.25 20.26 -3.36
CA VAL A 194 3.80 20.44 -3.43
C VAL A 194 3.13 19.08 -3.33
N PRO A 195 2.17 18.91 -2.41
CA PRO A 195 1.42 17.67 -2.31
C PRO A 195 0.67 17.34 -3.60
N ASN A 196 0.74 16.08 -3.99
CA ASN A 196 -0.15 15.47 -4.96
C ASN A 196 -1.36 14.88 -4.22
N LYS A 197 -2.56 15.35 -4.58
CA LYS A 197 -3.83 14.88 -4.01
C LYS A 197 -4.03 13.36 -4.12
N THR A 198 -3.44 12.71 -5.13
CA THR A 198 -3.62 11.27 -5.36
C THR A 198 -2.61 10.39 -4.61
N ARG A 199 -1.58 10.96 -3.96
CA ARG A 199 -0.54 10.18 -3.25
C ARG A 199 -0.19 10.84 -1.92
N TRP A 200 -0.68 10.27 -0.82
CA TRP A 200 -0.52 10.88 0.49
C TRP A 200 0.95 11.03 0.94
N ASN A 201 1.87 10.16 0.50
CA ASN A 201 3.32 10.30 0.77
C ASN A 201 3.88 11.66 0.34
N SER A 202 3.36 12.24 -0.74
CA SER A 202 3.79 13.57 -1.19
C SER A 202 3.36 14.69 -0.24
N THR A 203 2.24 14.53 0.46
CA THR A 203 1.81 15.42 1.54
C THR A 203 2.77 15.31 2.73
N TYR A 204 3.13 14.08 3.12
CA TYR A 204 4.11 13.85 4.17
C TYR A 204 5.46 14.46 3.83
N ASP A 205 5.98 14.24 2.62
CA ASP A 205 7.24 14.82 2.15
C ASP A 205 7.27 16.35 2.20
N ALA A 206 6.17 16.99 1.81
CA ALA A 206 6.04 18.44 1.88
C ALA A 206 6.07 18.93 3.34
N LEU A 207 5.40 18.25 4.25
CA LEU A 207 5.44 18.56 5.68
C LEU A 207 6.81 18.27 6.30
N LEU A 208 7.49 17.20 5.88
CA LEU A 208 8.84 16.87 6.33
C LEU A 208 9.85 17.91 5.85
N GLN A 209 9.69 18.45 4.64
CA GLN A 209 10.48 19.59 4.17
C GLN A 209 10.22 20.83 5.03
N LEU A 210 8.96 21.14 5.32
CA LEU A 210 8.60 22.27 6.20
C LEU A 210 9.16 22.09 7.61
N LYS A 211 9.11 20.88 8.18
CA LYS A 211 9.75 20.54 9.47
C LYS A 211 11.24 20.86 9.45
N LYS A 212 11.96 20.46 8.39
CA LYS A 212 13.39 20.76 8.21
C LYS A 212 13.65 22.26 8.10
N ILE A 213 12.80 22.99 7.38
CA ILE A 213 12.89 24.46 7.25
C ILE A 213 12.69 25.11 8.61
N ILE A 214 11.59 24.79 9.31
CA ILE A 214 11.21 25.36 10.60
C ILE A 214 12.30 25.16 11.65
N ASN A 215 12.88 23.96 11.72
CA ASN A 215 13.93 23.62 12.68
C ASN A 215 15.33 24.12 12.28
N GLY A 216 15.46 24.74 11.10
CA GLY A 216 16.69 25.37 10.64
C GLY A 216 16.93 26.76 11.25
N PRO A 217 18.11 27.37 11.02
CA PRO A 217 18.44 28.70 11.54
C PRO A 217 17.49 29.78 11.04
N SER A 218 16.80 30.45 11.97
CA SER A 218 15.70 31.41 11.70
C SER A 218 14.63 30.85 10.76
N GLY A 219 14.41 29.53 10.80
CA GLY A 219 13.56 28.79 9.87
C GLY A 219 12.12 29.26 9.86
N LEU A 220 11.50 29.35 11.04
CA LEU A 220 10.13 29.81 11.18
C LEU A 220 9.97 31.29 10.79
N GLU A 221 10.96 32.14 11.09
CA GLU A 221 10.96 33.55 10.71
C GLU A 221 11.02 33.71 9.19
N LYS A 222 11.93 32.99 8.53
CA LYS A 222 12.03 32.95 7.06
C LYS A 222 10.75 32.44 6.41
N LEU A 223 10.16 31.37 6.95
CA LEU A 223 8.87 30.87 6.46
C LEU A 223 7.78 31.94 6.62
N ASN A 224 7.75 32.65 7.74
CA ASN A 224 6.80 33.73 7.97
C ASN A 224 7.02 34.96 7.08
N GLN A 225 8.26 35.28 6.68
CA GLN A 225 8.53 36.30 5.66
C GLN A 225 7.89 35.92 4.31
N VAL A 226 7.96 34.64 3.93
CA VAL A 226 7.27 34.12 2.75
C VAL A 226 5.75 34.22 2.91
N MET A 227 5.21 33.88 4.08
CA MET A 227 3.77 33.99 4.33
C MET A 227 3.28 35.45 4.20
N ASP A 228 4.01 36.39 4.80
CA ASP A 228 3.70 37.83 4.76
C ASP A 228 3.73 38.37 3.33
N PHE A 229 4.76 38.01 2.55
CA PHE A 229 4.86 38.38 1.13
C PHE A 229 3.64 37.92 0.32
N ASN A 230 3.10 36.75 0.65
CA ASN A 230 1.93 36.18 0.00
C ASN A 230 0.59 36.65 0.58
N THR A 231 0.62 37.58 1.56
CA THR A 231 -0.54 38.05 2.32
C THR A 231 -1.30 36.90 2.99
N LEU A 232 -0.56 35.88 3.44
CA LEU A 232 -1.11 34.73 4.15
C LEU A 232 -0.88 34.87 5.66
N PRO A 233 -1.79 34.35 6.50
CA PRO A 233 -1.57 34.37 7.94
C PRO A 233 -0.31 33.58 8.32
N ARG A 234 0.55 34.20 9.14
CA ARG A 234 1.79 33.58 9.66
C ARG A 234 1.53 32.21 10.29
N ILE A 235 2.52 31.34 10.18
CA ILE A 235 2.62 30.08 10.93
C ILE A 235 2.97 30.40 12.38
N LEU A 236 2.14 29.94 13.30
CA LEU A 236 2.29 30.14 14.73
C LEU A 236 3.25 29.10 15.34
N ASN A 237 3.78 29.39 16.53
CA ASN A 237 4.64 28.43 17.25
C ASN A 237 3.91 27.12 17.54
N GLU A 238 2.63 27.17 17.94
CA GLU A 238 1.78 25.98 18.12
C GLU A 238 1.66 25.13 16.84
N GLU A 239 1.54 25.77 15.68
CA GLU A 239 1.45 25.10 14.38
C GLU A 239 2.80 24.49 13.97
N ALA A 240 3.91 25.15 14.31
CA ALA A 240 5.26 24.62 14.10
C ALA A 240 5.54 23.38 14.98
N VAL A 241 5.13 23.40 16.24
CA VAL A 241 5.18 22.22 17.14
C VAL A 241 4.29 21.11 16.59
N PHE A 242 3.07 21.44 16.16
CA PHE A 242 2.17 20.47 15.53
C PHE A 242 2.79 19.79 14.31
N ILE A 243 3.44 20.53 13.39
CA ILE A 243 4.13 19.96 12.23
C ILE A 243 5.21 18.95 12.66
N ASN A 244 5.97 19.28 13.72
CA ASN A 244 7.01 18.41 14.26
C ASN A 244 6.44 17.08 14.74
N GLU A 245 5.39 17.13 15.57
CA GLU A 245 4.71 15.95 16.13
C GLU A 245 3.98 15.15 15.05
N PHE A 246 3.29 15.82 14.12
CA PHE A 246 2.62 15.19 12.99
C PHE A 246 3.60 14.34 12.19
N CYS A 247 4.78 14.89 11.86
CA CYS A 247 5.80 14.16 11.11
C CYS A 247 6.37 12.96 11.88
N ASP A 248 6.37 13.00 13.22
CA ASP A 248 6.85 11.88 14.06
C ASP A 248 5.85 10.72 14.11
N ILE A 249 4.54 11.02 14.04
CA ILE A 249 3.45 10.02 13.97
C ILE A 249 3.38 9.38 12.60
N PHE A 250 3.39 10.23 11.56
CA PHE A 250 3.15 9.82 10.19
C PHE A 250 4.39 9.35 9.44
N GLY A 251 5.59 9.56 9.99
CA GLY A 251 6.84 9.07 9.41
C GLY A 251 6.85 7.57 9.19
N PRO A 252 6.57 6.74 10.21
CA PRO A 252 6.44 5.29 10.03
C PRO A 252 5.43 4.89 8.94
N VAL A 253 4.29 5.59 8.84
CA VAL A 253 3.26 5.33 7.81
C VAL A 253 3.81 5.60 6.42
N ALA A 254 4.46 6.76 6.22
CA ALA A 254 5.06 7.13 4.95
C ALA A 254 6.20 6.19 4.55
N GLU A 255 7.09 5.83 5.48
CA GLU A 255 8.17 4.87 5.23
C GLU A 255 7.62 3.49 4.79
N SER A 256 6.57 3.00 5.44
CA SER A 256 5.93 1.73 5.08
C SER A 256 5.21 1.81 3.73
N LEU A 257 4.59 2.94 3.42
CA LEU A 257 3.98 3.19 2.11
C LEU A 257 5.04 3.16 1.00
N ASP A 258 6.10 3.95 1.14
CA ASP A 258 7.20 4.00 0.15
C ASP A 258 7.84 2.62 -0.04
N PHE A 259 8.03 1.88 1.05
CA PHE A 259 8.58 0.53 0.98
C PHE A 259 7.67 -0.41 0.18
N LEU A 260 6.38 -0.53 0.54
CA LEU A 260 5.44 -1.46 -0.10
C LEU A 260 5.05 -1.06 -1.53
N GLN A 261 5.20 0.21 -1.90
CA GLN A 261 5.01 0.68 -3.28
C GLN A 261 6.21 0.39 -4.19
N GLY A 262 7.32 -0.10 -3.61
CA GLY A 262 8.46 -0.64 -4.33
C GLY A 262 8.06 -1.81 -5.24
N GLU A 263 8.68 -1.90 -6.42
CA GLU A 263 8.45 -2.99 -7.37
C GLU A 263 9.66 -3.91 -7.47
N LYS A 264 10.86 -3.33 -7.55
CA LYS A 264 12.11 -4.09 -7.61
C LYS A 264 12.32 -4.81 -6.29
N ALA A 265 12.44 -6.13 -6.35
CA ALA A 265 12.62 -7.01 -5.18
C ALA A 265 11.52 -6.88 -4.10
N MET A 266 10.29 -6.53 -4.50
CA MET A 266 9.13 -6.60 -3.61
C MET A 266 8.51 -8.00 -3.66
N TYR A 267 8.15 -8.56 -2.53
CA TYR A 267 7.53 -9.88 -2.42
C TYR A 267 6.40 -9.83 -1.40
N MET A 268 5.39 -10.68 -1.54
CA MET A 268 4.26 -10.67 -0.61
C MET A 268 4.70 -10.84 0.85
N GLY A 269 5.74 -11.63 1.11
CA GLY A 269 6.27 -11.85 2.46
C GLY A 269 6.86 -10.62 3.14
N TYR A 270 7.06 -9.52 2.42
CA TYR A 270 7.46 -8.24 3.02
C TYR A 270 6.28 -7.50 3.68
N LEU A 271 5.04 -7.90 3.40
CA LEU A 271 3.84 -7.22 3.90
C LEU A 271 3.75 -7.23 5.43
N LEU A 272 3.61 -8.41 6.05
CA LEU A 272 3.42 -8.50 7.50
C LEU A 272 4.62 -7.95 8.30
N PRO A 273 5.88 -8.24 7.94
CA PRO A 273 7.03 -7.62 8.62
C PRO A 273 7.06 -6.10 8.53
N THR A 274 6.57 -5.51 7.42
CA THR A 274 6.46 -4.05 7.29
C THR A 274 5.40 -3.48 8.22
N LEU A 275 4.24 -4.13 8.31
CA LEU A 275 3.18 -3.72 9.23
C LEU A 275 3.60 -3.92 10.69
N HIS A 276 4.41 -4.94 10.98
CA HIS A 276 4.94 -5.21 12.33
C HIS A 276 5.85 -4.06 12.76
N ALA A 277 6.74 -3.66 11.87
CA ALA A 277 7.61 -2.52 12.10
C ALA A 277 6.84 -1.20 12.23
N LEU A 278 5.82 -1.00 11.38
CA LEU A 278 4.92 0.16 11.47
C LEU A 278 4.28 0.27 12.85
N GLU A 279 3.64 -0.80 13.31
CA GLU A 279 2.98 -0.82 14.62
C GLU A 279 3.98 -0.59 15.75
N LYS A 280 5.14 -1.24 15.71
CA LYS A 280 6.18 -1.09 16.74
C LYS A 280 6.73 0.35 16.79
N LYS A 281 7.00 0.96 15.63
CA LYS A 281 7.45 2.36 15.54
C LYS A 281 6.39 3.33 16.05
N ILE A 282 5.12 3.15 15.70
CA ILE A 282 4.03 4.04 16.16
C ILE A 282 3.77 3.84 17.65
N LYS A 283 3.71 2.61 18.16
CA LYS A 283 3.58 2.33 19.60
C LYS A 283 4.72 2.94 20.40
N SER A 284 5.96 2.92 19.88
CA SER A 284 7.09 3.57 20.56
C SER A 284 6.92 5.10 20.71
N ARG A 285 6.08 5.75 19.88
CA ARG A 285 5.74 7.17 20.02
C ARG A 285 4.81 7.43 21.20
N GLN A 286 4.02 6.46 21.64
CA GLN A 286 3.16 6.62 22.83
C GLN A 286 3.98 6.84 24.10
N CYS A 287 5.24 6.40 24.12
CA CYS A 287 6.16 6.61 25.24
C CYS A 287 6.79 8.01 25.27
N LYS A 288 6.52 8.88 24.28
CA LYS A 288 7.07 10.24 24.20
C LYS A 288 5.95 11.25 24.42
N PRO A 289 6.13 12.24 25.31
CA PRO A 289 5.11 13.26 25.53
C PRO A 289 4.90 14.09 24.25
N MET A 290 3.65 14.32 23.88
CA MET A 290 3.21 15.20 22.80
C MET A 290 2.32 16.30 23.38
N ILE A 291 2.46 17.51 22.84
CA ILE A 291 1.74 18.71 23.25
C ILE A 291 0.38 18.75 22.56
N HIS A 292 0.31 18.43 21.26
CA HIS A 292 -0.90 18.58 20.46
C HIS A 292 -1.43 17.25 19.90
N CYS A 293 -0.54 16.35 19.48
CA CYS A 293 -0.92 15.22 18.63
C CYS A 293 -1.21 13.90 19.36
N THR A 294 -1.33 13.87 20.69
CA THR A 294 -1.63 12.64 21.46
C THR A 294 -2.91 11.95 20.96
N LEU A 295 -3.99 12.71 20.78
CA LEU A 295 -5.25 12.16 20.30
C LEU A 295 -5.19 11.76 18.81
N LEU A 296 -4.35 12.42 18.02
CA LEU A 296 -4.11 12.06 16.62
C LEU A 296 -3.36 10.72 16.53
N LEU A 297 -2.40 10.48 17.42
CA LEU A 297 -1.68 9.21 17.52
C LEU A 297 -2.64 8.05 17.85
N GLU A 298 -3.57 8.26 18.79
CA GLU A 298 -4.63 7.28 19.10
C GLU A 298 -5.52 6.99 17.90
N ALA A 299 -5.91 8.03 17.15
CA ALA A 299 -6.69 7.90 15.92
C ALA A 299 -5.96 7.01 14.91
N VAL A 300 -4.69 7.29 14.63
CA VAL A 300 -3.87 6.52 13.67
C VAL A 300 -3.70 5.07 14.11
N LEU A 301 -3.43 4.80 15.40
CA LEU A 301 -3.32 3.44 15.92
C LEU A 301 -4.64 2.66 15.78
N ARG A 302 -5.76 3.29 16.09
CA ARG A 302 -7.09 2.69 15.92
C ARG A 302 -7.37 2.36 14.45
N SER A 303 -7.01 3.25 13.54
CA SER A 303 -7.19 3.08 12.09
C SER A 303 -6.34 1.95 11.53
N ILE A 304 -5.06 1.86 11.91
CA ILE A 304 -4.17 0.76 11.52
C ILE A 304 -4.75 -0.57 12.00
N LYS A 305 -5.13 -0.66 13.29
CA LYS A 305 -5.74 -1.87 13.83
C LYS A 305 -7.01 -2.23 13.06
N LYS A 306 -7.97 -1.30 12.94
CA LYS A 306 -9.23 -1.53 12.20
C LYS A 306 -8.99 -2.10 10.81
N ARG A 307 -8.01 -1.56 10.07
CA ARG A 307 -7.77 -1.93 8.66
C ARG A 307 -6.94 -3.18 8.47
N PHE A 308 -6.09 -3.58 9.43
CA PHE A 308 -5.14 -4.68 9.25
C PHE A 308 -5.29 -5.84 10.25
N ASP A 309 -6.20 -5.77 11.22
CA ASP A 309 -6.36 -6.84 12.24
C ASP A 309 -6.56 -8.23 11.61
N HIS A 310 -7.33 -8.28 10.52
CA HIS A 310 -7.72 -9.53 9.85
C HIS A 310 -6.58 -10.26 9.12
N ILE A 311 -5.53 -9.55 8.67
CA ILE A 311 -4.49 -10.14 7.83
C ILE A 311 -3.34 -10.78 8.63
N TRP A 312 -3.24 -10.50 9.94
CA TRP A 312 -2.09 -10.94 10.75
C TRP A 312 -1.91 -12.46 10.80
N MET A 313 -3.00 -13.21 10.81
CA MET A 313 -3.00 -14.67 10.93
C MET A 313 -3.45 -15.38 9.63
N GLU A 314 -3.42 -14.66 8.51
CA GLU A 314 -3.63 -15.30 7.21
C GLU A 314 -2.46 -16.23 6.89
N LYS A 315 -2.75 -17.54 6.82
CA LYS A 315 -1.76 -18.61 6.59
C LYS A 315 -0.79 -18.25 5.45
N GLU A 316 -1.31 -17.79 4.32
CA GLU A 316 -0.52 -17.51 3.12
C GLU A 316 0.46 -16.35 3.32
N LEU A 317 0.04 -15.29 4.00
CA LEU A 317 0.88 -14.12 4.28
C LEU A 317 1.95 -14.44 5.32
N VAL A 318 1.60 -15.22 6.36
CA VAL A 318 2.55 -15.68 7.38
C VAL A 318 3.61 -16.59 6.76
N ILE A 319 3.20 -17.57 5.94
CA ILE A 319 4.14 -18.43 5.22
C ILE A 319 5.02 -17.60 4.27
N ALA A 320 4.44 -16.70 3.49
CA ALA A 320 5.19 -15.84 2.57
C ALA A 320 6.32 -15.09 3.29
N ALA A 321 6.02 -14.50 4.46
CA ALA A 321 6.99 -13.78 5.27
C ALA A 321 8.07 -14.69 5.85
N CYS A 322 7.68 -15.87 6.34
CA CYS A 322 8.63 -16.83 6.92
C CYS A 322 9.57 -17.47 5.89
N LEU A 323 9.21 -17.46 4.60
CA LEU A 323 10.07 -17.96 3.52
C LEU A 323 11.08 -16.93 3.01
N ILE A 324 11.09 -15.70 3.55
CA ILE A 324 12.14 -14.72 3.26
C ILE A 324 13.32 -14.97 4.21
N PRO A 325 14.55 -15.24 3.71
CA PRO A 325 15.69 -15.62 4.55
C PRO A 325 16.05 -14.63 5.66
N ARG A 326 15.80 -13.33 5.43
CA ARG A 326 16.00 -12.26 6.41
C ARG A 326 15.02 -12.31 7.58
N PHE A 327 13.79 -12.75 7.34
CA PHE A 327 12.74 -12.74 8.36
C PHE A 327 12.66 -14.09 9.05
N LYS A 328 12.43 -15.17 8.29
CA LYS A 328 12.11 -16.49 8.86
C LYS A 328 11.06 -16.33 9.97
N LEU A 329 11.32 -16.90 11.14
CA LEU A 329 10.46 -16.76 12.32
C LEU A 329 10.87 -15.61 13.25
N HIS A 330 11.91 -14.83 12.92
CA HIS A 330 12.50 -13.85 13.85
C HIS A 330 11.59 -12.66 14.13
N TRP A 331 10.68 -12.32 13.21
CA TRP A 331 9.76 -11.18 13.37
C TRP A 331 8.53 -11.51 14.25
N LEU A 332 8.43 -12.74 14.75
CA LEU A 332 7.30 -13.25 15.52
C LEU A 332 7.72 -13.64 16.94
N GLU A 333 6.78 -13.49 17.88
CA GLU A 333 6.96 -13.83 19.30
C GLU A 333 5.75 -14.61 19.82
N GLY A 334 5.92 -15.35 20.92
CA GLY A 334 4.83 -16.02 21.63
C GLY A 334 3.97 -16.94 20.74
N ASN A 335 2.65 -16.76 20.84
CA ASN A 335 1.65 -17.58 20.13
C ASN A 335 1.75 -17.42 18.61
N ASP A 336 2.12 -16.24 18.11
CA ASP A 336 2.19 -15.97 16.68
C ASP A 336 3.32 -16.78 16.03
N LYS A 337 4.45 -16.92 16.73
CA LYS A 337 5.55 -17.78 16.29
C LYS A 337 5.14 -19.26 16.24
N LEU A 338 4.41 -19.74 17.23
CA LEU A 338 3.90 -21.12 17.27
C LEU A 338 2.93 -21.39 16.11
N ASN A 339 2.03 -20.46 15.83
CA ASN A 339 1.10 -20.57 14.69
C ASN A 339 1.84 -20.60 13.35
N ALA A 340 2.86 -19.74 13.17
CA ALA A 340 3.68 -19.74 11.97
C ALA A 340 4.44 -21.07 11.78
N GLU A 341 4.99 -21.62 12.86
CA GLU A 341 5.61 -22.95 12.84
C GLU A 341 4.61 -24.04 12.44
N LEU A 342 3.38 -24.01 12.95
CA LEU A 342 2.33 -24.96 12.56
C LEU A 342 1.94 -24.82 11.09
N PHE A 343 1.81 -23.59 10.59
CA PHE A 343 1.52 -23.35 9.17
C PHE A 343 2.63 -23.86 8.26
N LEU A 344 3.90 -23.61 8.60
CA LEU A 344 5.04 -24.13 7.86
C LEU A 344 5.11 -25.66 7.93
N LYS A 345 4.93 -26.26 9.11
CA LYS A 345 4.88 -27.72 9.23
C LYS A 345 3.80 -28.29 8.33
N ASN A 346 2.55 -27.83 8.43
CA ASN A 346 1.46 -28.34 7.61
C ASN A 346 1.70 -28.15 6.10
N GLU A 347 2.42 -27.11 5.69
CA GLU A 347 2.73 -26.84 4.28
C GLU A 347 3.88 -27.70 3.73
N PHE A 348 4.77 -28.19 4.59
CA PHE A 348 5.96 -28.98 4.23
C PHE A 348 5.86 -30.46 4.65
N SER A 349 4.92 -30.82 5.52
CA SER A 349 4.67 -32.18 6.00
C SER A 349 3.98 -33.04 4.93
N CYS A 350 4.74 -33.41 3.92
CA CYS A 350 4.74 -34.78 3.40
C CYS A 350 6.04 -35.44 3.92
N SER A 351 5.92 -36.41 4.85
CA SER A 351 6.97 -37.28 5.45
C SER A 351 7.53 -36.87 6.82
N GLU A 352 7.78 -37.89 7.64
CA GLU A 352 7.77 -37.97 9.12
C GLU A 352 9.06 -37.56 9.88
N SER A 353 8.88 -37.41 11.20
CA SER A 353 9.66 -36.72 12.25
C SER A 353 10.75 -37.52 12.97
N GLU A 354 11.73 -36.83 13.60
CA GLU A 354 12.29 -37.15 14.94
C GLU A 354 13.24 -36.03 15.50
N ILE A 355 13.44 -35.98 16.83
CA ILE A 355 13.90 -34.83 17.65
C ILE A 355 15.22 -35.14 18.43
N THR A 356 16.21 -34.22 18.50
CA THR A 356 17.31 -34.21 19.52
C THR A 356 17.92 -32.82 19.79
N ASP A 357 18.25 -32.51 21.07
CA ASP A 357 18.58 -31.17 21.67
C ASP A 357 20.08 -30.93 21.88
N GLU A 358 20.58 -29.71 21.63
CA GLU A 358 21.78 -29.11 22.28
C GLU A 358 21.79 -27.54 22.20
N PRO A 359 22.49 -26.80 23.10
CA PRO A 359 22.43 -25.33 23.21
C PRO A 359 23.70 -24.57 22.73
N SER A 360 23.57 -23.27 22.39
CA SER A 360 24.64 -22.25 22.58
C SER A 360 24.22 -20.80 22.27
N ASP A 361 24.83 -19.86 23.01
CA ASP A 361 24.62 -18.41 23.08
C ASP A 361 25.42 -17.58 22.06
N SER A 362 24.93 -16.37 21.72
CA SER A 362 25.63 -15.06 21.90
C SER A 362 24.98 -13.87 21.17
N ASP A 363 25.10 -12.70 21.82
CA ASP A 363 24.51 -11.37 21.58
C ASP A 363 25.15 -10.52 20.44
N SER A 364 24.38 -9.57 19.89
CA SER A 364 24.67 -8.11 20.01
C SER A 364 23.62 -7.21 19.34
N ASP A 365 23.41 -6.06 19.98
CA ASP A 365 22.35 -5.09 19.81
C ASP A 365 22.67 -3.99 18.77
N SER A 366 21.74 -3.70 17.85
CA SER A 366 21.38 -2.30 17.54
C SER A 366 20.02 -2.21 16.81
N ASN A 367 19.09 -1.49 17.43
CA ASN A 367 17.72 -1.24 16.99
C ASN A 367 17.65 -0.21 15.84
N LYS A 368 18.37 -0.44 14.73
CA LYS A 368 18.38 0.43 13.53
C LYS A 368 17.77 -0.20 12.28
N ASP A 369 17.28 -1.44 12.37
CA ASP A 369 16.66 -2.08 11.23
C ASP A 369 15.25 -1.56 10.97
N PHE A 370 14.92 -1.29 9.70
CA PHE A 370 13.60 -0.83 9.27
C PHE A 370 12.49 -1.73 9.81
N PHE A 371 12.72 -3.04 9.85
CA PHE A 371 11.75 -4.06 10.26
C PHE A 371 11.64 -4.28 11.78
N CYS A 372 12.46 -3.59 12.57
CA CYS A 372 12.48 -3.70 14.03
C CYS A 372 12.60 -5.14 14.55
N LEU A 373 13.36 -5.99 13.86
CA LEU A 373 13.58 -7.39 14.22
C LEU A 373 14.19 -7.49 15.64
N PRO A 374 13.79 -8.50 16.44
CA PRO A 374 14.39 -8.75 17.75
C PRO A 374 15.90 -8.96 17.62
N THR A 375 16.66 -8.35 18.54
CA THR A 375 18.12 -8.55 18.66
C THR A 375 18.45 -9.85 19.40
N LYS A 376 17.46 -10.43 20.10
CA LYS A 376 17.56 -11.72 20.80
C LYS A 376 16.76 -12.77 20.05
N SER A 377 17.43 -13.80 19.54
CA SER A 377 16.75 -14.98 18.99
C SER A 377 16.43 -15.92 20.14
N TYR A 378 15.17 -16.00 20.56
CA TYR A 378 14.71 -17.11 21.38
C TYR A 378 14.62 -18.35 20.48
N SER A 379 15.64 -19.21 20.55
CA SER A 379 15.63 -20.50 19.88
C SER A 379 14.65 -21.43 20.60
N ASN A 380 13.36 -21.26 20.34
CA ASN A 380 12.47 -22.40 20.43
C ASN A 380 12.92 -23.38 19.36
N LYS A 381 13.15 -24.62 19.75
CA LYS A 381 13.56 -25.67 18.85
C LYS A 381 12.44 -25.89 17.83
N ILE A 382 12.71 -25.55 16.57
CA ILE A 382 11.71 -25.68 15.51
C ILE A 382 11.57 -27.18 15.21
N VAL A 383 10.50 -27.80 15.69
CA VAL A 383 10.24 -29.23 15.46
C VAL A 383 9.54 -29.40 14.12
N THR A 384 10.27 -29.56 13.02
CA THR A 384 9.71 -29.95 11.72
C THR A 384 10.32 -31.27 11.25
N SER A 385 9.52 -32.14 10.63
CA SER A 385 10.00 -33.38 10.00
C SER A 385 10.70 -33.13 8.67
N ASP A 386 10.44 -32.00 8.02
CA ASP A 386 11.13 -31.65 6.78
C ASP A 386 12.53 -31.09 7.10
N GLN A 387 13.56 -31.91 6.84
CA GLN A 387 14.96 -31.57 7.07
C GLN A 387 15.41 -30.34 6.26
N GLU A 388 14.85 -30.12 5.06
CA GLU A 388 15.21 -28.98 4.23
C GLU A 388 14.68 -27.67 4.85
N LEU A 389 13.43 -27.67 5.31
CA LEU A 389 12.83 -26.55 6.04
C LEU A 389 13.59 -26.27 7.33
N LEU A 390 13.96 -27.31 8.11
CA LEU A 390 14.76 -27.15 9.33
C LEU A 390 16.11 -26.49 9.02
N ASN A 391 16.82 -27.01 8.01
CA ASN A 391 18.12 -26.48 7.60
C ASN A 391 17.99 -25.03 7.11
N PHE A 392 16.92 -24.69 6.39
CA PHE A 392 16.63 -23.32 5.96
C PHE A 392 16.42 -22.39 7.14
N LEU A 393 15.55 -22.76 8.09
CA LEU A 393 15.21 -21.92 9.24
C LEU A 393 16.42 -21.70 10.17
N ASN A 394 17.32 -22.67 10.26
CA ASN A 394 18.57 -22.57 11.03
C ASN A 394 19.72 -21.90 10.24
N ASN A 395 19.59 -21.71 8.93
CA ASN A 395 20.63 -21.08 8.12
C ASN A 395 20.82 -19.62 8.54
N LYS A 396 22.05 -19.18 8.81
CA LYS A 396 22.36 -17.79 9.18
C LYS A 396 22.38 -16.83 7.99
N ASN A 397 22.42 -17.34 6.76
CA ASN A 397 22.39 -16.52 5.56
C ASN A 397 21.02 -15.83 5.39
N ILE A 398 21.07 -14.51 5.26
CA ILE A 398 19.89 -13.63 5.09
C ILE A 398 19.69 -13.20 3.63
N ASP A 399 20.64 -13.51 2.74
CA ASP A 399 20.54 -13.19 1.32
C ASP A 399 19.50 -14.07 0.63
N LEU A 400 18.74 -13.49 -0.29
CA LEU A 400 17.65 -14.20 -0.96
C LEU A 400 18.16 -15.39 -1.80
N LYS A 401 19.36 -15.29 -2.40
CA LYS A 401 19.94 -16.37 -3.21
C LYS A 401 20.31 -17.60 -2.40
N SER A 402 20.34 -17.51 -1.07
CA SER A 402 20.49 -18.70 -0.22
C SER A 402 19.38 -19.74 -0.44
N LEU A 403 18.22 -19.33 -0.95
CA LEU A 403 17.11 -20.22 -1.31
C LEU A 403 17.49 -21.26 -2.37
N PHE A 404 18.50 -21.02 -3.22
CA PHE A 404 18.95 -22.01 -4.20
C PHE A 404 19.51 -23.28 -3.55
N ALA A 405 19.95 -23.21 -2.30
CA ALA A 405 20.37 -24.38 -1.53
C ALA A 405 19.20 -25.22 -0.99
N PHE A 406 17.96 -24.72 -1.11
CA PHE A 406 16.75 -25.32 -0.56
C PHE A 406 15.66 -25.40 -1.64
N PRO A 407 15.68 -26.41 -2.53
CA PRO A 407 14.77 -26.48 -3.68
C PRO A 407 13.27 -26.53 -3.35
N LYS A 408 12.85 -27.24 -2.29
CA LYS A 408 11.46 -27.26 -1.83
C LYS A 408 11.06 -25.92 -1.24
N VAL A 409 11.90 -25.34 -0.39
CA VAL A 409 11.67 -24.02 0.21
C VAL A 409 11.58 -22.96 -0.88
N LEU A 410 12.46 -23.01 -1.88
CA LEU A 410 12.44 -22.14 -3.05
C LEU A 410 11.14 -22.29 -3.84
N SER A 411 10.69 -23.51 -4.10
CA SER A 411 9.41 -23.76 -4.78
C SER A 411 8.23 -23.12 -4.05
N LYS A 412 8.14 -23.33 -2.71
CA LYS A 412 7.13 -22.70 -1.87
C LYS A 412 7.30 -21.18 -1.80
N PHE A 413 8.54 -20.68 -1.76
CA PHE A 413 8.81 -19.26 -1.80
C PHE A 413 8.19 -18.64 -3.06
N ILE A 414 8.46 -19.19 -4.25
CA ILE A 414 7.87 -18.71 -5.50
C ILE A 414 6.34 -18.74 -5.44
N GLN A 415 5.75 -19.82 -4.94
CA GLN A 415 4.30 -19.96 -4.82
C GLN A 415 3.67 -18.84 -3.97
N PHE A 416 4.18 -18.61 -2.76
CA PHE A 416 3.56 -17.66 -1.81
C PHE A 416 4.00 -16.20 -2.01
N ASN A 417 5.17 -15.96 -2.61
CA ASN A 417 5.74 -14.62 -2.73
C ASN A 417 5.52 -13.95 -4.09
N THR A 418 4.93 -14.65 -5.07
CA THR A 418 4.68 -14.08 -6.41
C THR A 418 3.70 -12.91 -6.39
N GLY A 419 2.70 -12.90 -5.51
CA GLY A 419 1.78 -11.77 -5.37
C GLY A 419 2.47 -10.45 -4.97
N LEU A 420 1.80 -9.32 -5.23
CA LEU A 420 2.26 -7.99 -4.80
C LEU A 420 1.31 -7.40 -3.74
N PRO A 421 1.84 -6.77 -2.67
CA PRO A 421 1.00 -6.12 -1.67
C PRO A 421 0.40 -4.79 -2.14
N SER A 422 0.83 -4.26 -3.30
CA SER A 422 0.46 -2.93 -3.80
C SER A 422 0.12 -2.94 -5.29
N SER A 423 -0.91 -2.17 -5.66
CA SER A 423 -1.27 -1.87 -7.06
C SER A 423 -0.46 -0.71 -7.67
N ALA A 424 0.58 -0.21 -6.98
CA ALA A 424 1.44 0.88 -7.44
C ALA A 424 2.01 0.73 -8.87
N PRO A 425 2.33 -0.48 -9.39
CA PRO A 425 2.74 -0.64 -10.79
C PRO A 425 1.71 -0.09 -11.80
N VAL A 426 0.42 -0.25 -11.51
CA VAL A 426 -0.67 0.25 -12.35
C VAL A 426 -0.77 1.77 -12.27
N GLU A 427 -0.54 2.38 -11.09
CA GLU A 427 -0.48 3.85 -11.00
C GLU A 427 0.68 4.44 -11.83
N ARG A 428 1.81 3.74 -11.92
CA ARG A 428 2.94 4.16 -12.76
C ARG A 428 2.60 4.04 -14.24
N LEU A 429 1.90 2.98 -14.65
CA LEU A 429 1.33 2.85 -15.99
C LEU A 429 0.43 4.05 -16.34
N PHE A 430 -0.48 4.46 -15.44
CA PHE A 430 -1.33 5.63 -15.65
C PHE A 430 -0.54 6.94 -15.66
N SER A 431 0.52 7.06 -14.85
CA SER A 431 1.41 8.23 -14.86
C SER A 431 2.13 8.36 -16.21
N THR A 432 2.60 7.25 -16.78
CA THR A 432 3.14 7.18 -18.15
C THR A 432 2.08 7.56 -19.18
N GLY A 433 0.85 7.09 -19.00
CA GLY A 433 -0.31 7.46 -19.82
C GLY A 433 -0.62 8.95 -19.80
N GLY A 434 -0.63 9.59 -18.62
CA GLY A 434 -0.81 11.03 -18.48
C GLY A 434 0.22 11.84 -19.27
N ASN A 435 1.48 11.39 -19.28
CA ASN A 435 2.53 11.99 -20.10
C ASN A 435 2.30 11.82 -21.61
N VAL A 436 1.79 10.66 -22.04
CA VAL A 436 1.43 10.39 -23.45
C VAL A 436 0.21 11.23 -23.88
N MET A 437 -0.74 11.49 -22.97
CA MET A 437 -1.93 12.32 -23.17
C MET A 437 -1.67 13.84 -23.18
N THR A 438 -0.45 14.30 -22.88
CA THR A 438 -0.15 15.74 -22.84
C THR A 438 -0.52 16.44 -24.15
N SER A 439 -0.86 17.72 -24.03
CA SER A 439 -1.55 18.58 -25.00
C SER A 439 -0.94 18.71 -26.41
N LYS A 440 0.17 18.05 -26.70
CA LYS A 440 0.80 18.00 -28.02
C LYS A 440 0.32 16.84 -28.91
N ARG A 441 -0.49 15.89 -28.41
CA ARG A 441 -0.90 14.67 -29.16
C ARG A 441 -2.42 14.43 -29.21
N HIS A 442 -3.22 15.48 -29.38
CA HIS A 442 -4.69 15.49 -29.24
C HIS A 442 -5.53 14.60 -30.20
N ARG A 443 -4.96 13.61 -30.92
CA ARG A 443 -5.69 12.76 -31.88
C ARG A 443 -5.20 11.31 -31.97
N LEU A 444 -4.81 10.70 -30.85
CA LEU A 444 -4.55 9.26 -30.84
C LEU A 444 -5.89 8.51 -30.66
N GLY A 445 -6.15 7.52 -31.52
CA GLY A 445 -7.21 6.55 -31.28
C GLY A 445 -6.90 5.69 -30.04
N ASP A 446 -7.93 5.12 -29.42
CA ASP A 446 -7.80 4.42 -28.14
C ASP A 446 -6.79 3.26 -28.21
N ASP A 447 -6.82 2.47 -29.29
CA ASP A 447 -5.87 1.36 -29.51
C ASP A 447 -4.43 1.86 -29.71
N MET A 448 -4.24 2.96 -30.45
CA MET A 448 -2.92 3.53 -30.68
C MET A 448 -2.35 4.13 -29.39
N PHE A 449 -3.22 4.74 -28.59
CA PHE A 449 -2.87 5.26 -27.27
C PHE A 449 -2.43 4.13 -26.34
N GLU A 450 -3.22 3.07 -26.23
CA GLU A 450 -2.87 1.89 -25.43
C GLU A 450 -1.53 1.30 -25.88
N ASN A 451 -1.36 1.02 -27.17
CA ASN A 451 -0.12 0.46 -27.71
C ASN A 451 1.10 1.33 -27.40
N LEU A 452 0.99 2.67 -27.51
CA LEU A 452 2.09 3.58 -27.18
C LEU A 452 2.45 3.56 -25.69
N ILE A 453 1.46 3.49 -24.80
CA ILE A 453 1.71 3.36 -23.37
C ILE A 453 2.39 2.04 -23.06
N LEU A 454 1.85 0.93 -23.56
CA LEU A 454 2.39 -0.40 -23.30
C LEU A 454 3.83 -0.51 -23.82
N LEU A 455 4.11 -0.04 -25.05
CA LEU A 455 5.47 -0.01 -25.60
C LEU A 455 6.42 0.84 -24.76
N LYS A 456 5.97 1.99 -24.27
CA LYS A 456 6.82 2.87 -23.46
C LYS A 456 7.08 2.26 -22.07
N GLN A 457 6.04 1.74 -21.43
CA GLN A 457 6.14 1.18 -20.09
C GLN A 457 6.94 -0.13 -20.08
N ASN A 458 6.72 -1.01 -21.07
CA ASN A 458 7.44 -2.28 -21.17
C ASN A 458 8.92 -2.12 -21.57
N LYS A 459 9.33 -0.97 -22.10
CA LYS A 459 10.76 -0.63 -22.26
C LYS A 459 11.44 -0.23 -20.95
N MET A 460 10.67 0.12 -19.92
CA MET A 460 11.19 0.51 -18.61
C MET A 460 11.29 -0.67 -17.63
N PHE A 461 10.65 -1.80 -17.97
CA PHE A 461 10.68 -3.04 -17.19
C PHE A 461 12.00 -3.79 -17.34
#